data_AF-A0A924HY30-F1
#
_entry.id   AF-A0A924HY30-F1
#
_cell.length_a   1.000
_cell.length_b   1.000
_cell.length_c   1.000
_cell.angle_alpha   90.00
_cell.angle_beta   90.00
_cell.angle_gamma   90.00
#
_symmetry.space_group_name_H-M   'P 1'
#
loop_
_entity.id
_entity.type
_entity.pdbx_description
1 polymer ?
#
loop_
_entity_poly.entity_id
_entity_poly.type
_entity_poly.pdbx_seq_one_letter_code
_entity_poly.pdbx_strand_id
1 'polypeptide(L)'
;MSNIPGADKKVTAGICGILLGGFGIHKFILGYNTEGIIMLVGFFLSFGLVSILGLIEGIIYLTKSDEEFVETYINNKKGWL
;
A
#
# COMPACT_ATOMS: atom_id res chain seq x y z
N MET A 1 16.06 -4.56 11.67
CA MET A 1 15.64 -4.94 10.31
C MET A 1 15.44 -6.44 10.29
N SER A 2 14.26 -6.93 9.88
CA SER A 2 14.12 -8.34 9.52
C SER A 2 15.02 -8.66 8.33
N ASN A 3 15.54 -9.88 8.28
CA ASN A 3 16.38 -10.37 7.18
C ASN A 3 15.55 -10.89 5.99
N ILE A 4 14.25 -10.57 5.96
CA ILE A 4 13.32 -11.07 4.96
C ILE A 4 13.30 -10.08 3.79
N PRO A 5 13.67 -10.50 2.56
CA PRO A 5 13.65 -9.61 1.40
C PRO A 5 12.26 -8.98 1.18
N GLY A 6 12.21 -7.65 1.07
CA GLY A 6 10.98 -6.89 0.83
C GLY A 6 10.22 -6.45 2.09
N ALA A 7 10.58 -6.94 3.27
CA ALA A 7 9.96 -6.49 4.53
C ALA A 7 10.31 -5.03 4.87
N ASP A 8 11.44 -4.52 4.37
CA ASP A 8 11.86 -3.12 4.49
C ASP A 8 10.81 -2.14 3.92
N LYS A 9 10.04 -2.57 2.91
CA LYS A 9 8.99 -1.76 2.28
C LYS A 9 7.74 -1.61 3.17
N LYS A 10 7.52 -2.49 4.14
CA LYS A 10 6.29 -2.56 4.94
C LYS A 10 6.01 -1.25 5.67
N VAL A 11 7.02 -0.75 6.38
CA VAL A 11 6.88 0.47 7.19
C VAL A 11 6.67 1.68 6.28
N THR A 12 7.45 1.79 5.19
CA THR A 12 7.32 2.90 4.24
C THR A 12 5.97 2.88 3.54
N ALA A 13 5.52 1.73 3.01
CA ALA A 13 4.22 1.59 2.37
C ALA A 13 3.07 1.82 3.36
N GLY A 14 3.19 1.37 4.61
CA GLY A 14 2.20 1.57 5.66
C GLY A 14 2.02 3.05 6.02
N ILE A 15 3.12 3.75 6.29
CA ILE A 15 3.10 5.20 6.61
C ILE A 15 2.59 6.00 5.41
N CYS A 16 3.07 5.70 4.19
CA CYS A 16 2.58 6.36 2.98
C CYS A 16 1.10 6.06 2.73
N GLY A 17 0.60 4.88 3.06
CA GLY A 17 -0.82 4.55 2.96
C GLY A 17 -1.68 5.41 3.91
N ILE A 18 -1.22 5.62 5.14
CA ILE A 18 -1.95 6.44 6.12
C ILE A 18 -1.94 7.92 5.72
N LEU A 19 -0.77 8.47 5.39
CA LEU A 19 -0.62 9.91 5.17
C LEU A 19 -0.98 10.35 3.74
N LEU A 20 -0.70 9.48 2.76
CA LEU A 20 -0.73 9.80 1.34
C LEU A 20 -1.50 8.75 0.52
N GLY A 21 -2.28 7.89 1.17
CA GLY A 21 -2.92 6.75 0.52
C GLY A 21 -3.97 7.14 -0.50
N GLY A 22 -4.59 8.32 -0.37
CA GLY A 22 -5.48 8.86 -1.40
C GLY A 22 -4.81 9.01 -2.76
N PHE A 23 -3.51 9.33 -2.79
CA PHE A 23 -2.74 9.43 -4.03
C PHE A 23 -2.20 8.09 -4.55
N GLY A 24 -2.40 6.99 -3.81
CA GLY A 24 -1.90 5.67 -4.18
C GLY A 24 -0.39 5.48 -4.03
N ILE A 25 0.33 6.37 -3.31
CA ILE A 25 1.80 6.37 -3.22
C ILE A 25 2.34 5.03 -2.67
N HIS A 26 1.65 4.44 -1.70
CA HIS A 26 1.99 3.13 -1.14
C HIS A 26 1.98 2.01 -2.18
N LYS A 27 1.15 2.09 -3.23
CA LYS A 27 1.12 1.09 -4.32
C LYS A 27 2.40 1.13 -5.16
N PHE A 28 2.90 2.32 -5.47
CA PHE A 28 4.15 2.48 -6.21
C PHE A 28 5.36 1.96 -5.44
N ILE A 29 5.36 2.08 -4.11
CA ILE A 29 6.42 1.51 -3.24
C ILE A 29 6.50 -0.03 -3.37
N LEU A 30 5.35 -0.68 -3.53
CA LEU A 30 5.22 -2.12 -3.76
C LEU A 30 5.47 -2.54 -5.22
N GLY A 31 5.58 -1.59 -6.15
CA GLY A 31 5.71 -1.85 -7.59
C GLY A 31 4.38 -2.07 -8.32
N TYR A 32 3.26 -1.71 -7.69
CA TYR A 32 1.91 -1.82 -8.23
C TYR A 32 1.52 -0.55 -9.01
N ASN A 33 2.20 -0.31 -10.13
CA ASN A 33 2.06 0.93 -10.89
C ASN A 33 0.64 1.13 -11.42
N THR A 34 -0.02 0.06 -11.88
CA THR A 34 -1.39 0.12 -12.42
C THR A 34 -2.38 0.52 -11.33
N GLU A 35 -2.30 -0.12 -10.17
CA GLU A 35 -3.14 0.15 -9.00
C GLU A 35 -2.91 1.58 -8.47
N GLY A 36 -1.65 2.00 -8.41
CA GLY A 36 -1.30 3.38 -8.04
C GLY A 36 -1.92 4.42 -8.97
N ILE A 37 -1.88 4.19 -10.29
CA ILE A 37 -2.52 5.07 -11.27
C ILE A 37 -4.05 5.06 -11.11
N ILE A 38 -4.66 3.90 -10.87
CA ILE A 38 -6.11 3.78 -10.62
C ILE A 38 -6.50 4.57 -9.37
N MET A 39 -5.76 4.46 -8.27
CA MET A 39 -6.01 5.25 -7.06
C MET A 39 -5.88 6.75 -7.32
N LEU A 40 -4.82 7.16 -8.04
CA LEU A 40 -4.58 8.56 -8.34
C LEU A 40 -5.71 9.17 -9.18
N VAL A 41 -6.14 8.50 -10.25
CA VAL A 41 -7.27 8.95 -11.07
C VAL A 41 -8.57 8.91 -10.25
N GLY A 42 -8.77 7.84 -9.47
CA GLY A 42 -9.92 7.67 -8.59
C GLY A 42 -10.04 8.79 -7.56
N PHE A 43 -8.93 9.26 -6.99
CA PHE A 43 -8.91 10.37 -6.05
C PHE A 43 -9.53 11.65 -6.61
N PHE A 44 -9.16 12.01 -7.85
CA PHE A 44 -9.72 13.19 -8.52
C PHE A 44 -11.17 13.00 -8.93
N LEU A 45 -11.57 11.78 -9.34
CA LEU A 45 -12.94 11.49 -9.76
C LEU A 45 -13.92 11.38 -8.58
N SER A 46 -13.46 10.86 -7.45
CA SER A 46 -14.29 10.58 -6.27
C SER A 46 -14.20 11.65 -5.18
N PHE A 47 -13.68 12.84 -5.48
CA PHE A 47 -13.45 13.92 -4.49
C PHE A 47 -12.72 13.45 -3.22
N GLY A 48 -11.70 12.59 -3.39
CA GLY A 48 -10.87 12.13 -2.29
C GLY A 48 -11.42 10.96 -1.46
N LEU A 49 -12.60 10.40 -1.78
CA LEU A 49 -13.15 9.22 -1.08
C LEU A 49 -12.19 8.01 -1.09
N VAL A 50 -11.39 7.84 -2.14
CA VAL A 50 -10.34 6.81 -2.25
C VAL A 50 -9.30 6.89 -1.13
N SER A 51 -9.14 8.02 -0.44
CA SER A 51 -8.23 8.18 0.70
C SER A 51 -8.55 7.23 1.85
N ILE A 52 -9.82 6.84 2.02
CA ILE A 52 -10.23 5.88 3.05
C ILE A 52 -9.65 4.49 2.74
N LEU A 53 -9.63 4.08 1.47
CA LEU A 53 -9.02 2.80 1.07
C LEU A 53 -7.51 2.81 1.37
N GLY A 54 -6.81 3.89 1.01
CA GLY A 54 -5.39 4.04 1.30
C GLY A 54 -5.08 4.03 2.81
N LEU A 55 -5.92 4.68 3.62
CA LEU A 55 -5.81 4.65 5.09
C LEU A 55 -5.95 3.23 5.65
N ILE A 56 -6.97 2.48 5.21
CA ILE A 56 -7.20 1.10 5.65
C ILE A 56 -6.02 0.21 5.24
N GLU A 57 -5.56 0.29 4.00
CA GLU A 57 -4.40 -0.46 3.52
C GLU A 57 -3.12 -0.13 4.30
N GLY A 58 -2.90 1.16 4.60
CA GLY A 58 -1.78 1.60 5.42
C GLY A 58 -1.78 0.97 6.81
N ILE A 59 -2.95 0.90 7.47
CA ILE A 59 -3.12 0.20 8.75
C ILE A 59 -2.85 -1.30 8.59
N ILE A 60 -3.45 -1.95 7.58
CA ILE A 60 -3.26 -3.39 7.32
C ILE A 60 -1.78 -3.72 7.19
N TYR A 61 -1.02 -2.94 6.41
CA TYR A 61 0.41 -3.17 6.22
C TYR A 61 1.19 -3.08 7.53
N LEU A 62 0.88 -2.09 8.38
CA LEU A 62 1.56 -1.92 9.67
C LEU A 62 1.17 -2.98 10.71
N THR A 63 -0.05 -3.53 10.62
CA THR A 63 -0.52 -4.56 11.55
C THR A 63 -0.11 -5.98 11.17
N LYS A 64 0.38 -6.20 9.95
CA LYS A 64 0.86 -7.51 9.51
C LYS A 64 2.27 -7.82 10.01
N SER A 65 2.54 -9.10 10.22
CA SER A 65 3.91 -9.59 10.41
C SER A 65 4.73 -9.36 9.12
N ASP A 66 6.06 -9.34 9.24
CA ASP A 66 6.93 -9.14 8.06
C ASP A 66 6.76 -10.30 7.06
N GLU A 67 6.63 -11.53 7.56
CA GLU A 67 6.41 -12.74 6.77
C GLU A 67 5.10 -12.66 6.00
N GLU A 68 4.00 -12.36 6.68
CA GLU A 68 2.69 -12.26 6.05
C GLU A 68 2.63 -11.14 5.01
N PHE A 69 3.26 -10.00 5.31
CA PHE A 69 3.33 -8.87 4.39
C PHE A 69 4.09 -9.25 3.12
N VAL A 70 5.26 -9.87 3.25
CA VAL A 70 6.08 -10.29 2.11
C VAL A 70 5.33 -11.35 1.29
N GLU A 71 4.74 -12.34 1.93
CA GLU A 71 3.97 -13.36 1.23
C GLU A 71 2.80 -12.75 0.44
N THR A 72 2.04 -11.85 1.07
CA THR A 72 0.81 -11.31 0.48
C THR A 72 1.08 -10.26 -0.60
N TYR A 73 1.98 -9.31 -0.32
CA TYR A 73 2.14 -8.08 -1.13
C TYR A 73 3.45 -8.03 -1.91
N ILE A 74 4.44 -8.88 -1.61
CA ILE A 74 5.67 -8.94 -2.41
C ILE A 74 5.59 -10.15 -3.36
N ASN A 75 5.27 -11.33 -2.82
CA ASN A 75 5.26 -12.58 -3.60
C ASN A 75 3.96 -12.77 -4.37
N ASN A 76 2.80 -12.70 -3.69
CA ASN A 76 1.49 -12.92 -4.32
C ASN A 76 0.92 -11.68 -5.02
N LYS A 77 1.59 -10.53 -4.89
CA LYS A 77 1.20 -9.25 -5.51
C LYS A 77 -0.29 -8.89 -5.32
N LYS A 78 -0.83 -9.03 -4.10
CA LYS A 78 -2.22 -8.65 -3.81
C LYS A 78 -2.43 -7.14 -4.01
N GLY A 79 -3.19 -6.77 -5.05
CA GLY A 79 -3.34 -5.38 -5.49
C GLY A 79 -4.22 -4.49 -4.60
N TRP A 80 -5.20 -5.04 -3.87
CA TRP A 80 -6.16 -4.26 -3.07
C TRP A 80 -6.51 -4.95 -1.76
N LEU A 81 -6.62 -4.13 -0.70
CA LEU A 81 -6.84 -4.52 0.71
C LEU A 81 -5.99 -5.71 1.12
#